data_AF-A0A7K2P1E3-F1
#
_entry.id   AF-A0A7K2P1E3-F1
#
_cell.length_a   1.000
_cell.length_b   1.000
_cell.length_c   1.000
_cell.angle_alpha   90.00
_cell.angle_beta   90.00
_cell.angle_gamma   90.00
#
_symmetry.space_group_name_H-M   'P 1'
#
loop_
_entity.id
_entity.type
_entity.pdbx_description
1 polymer ?
#
loop_
_entity_poly.entity_id
_entity_poly.type
_entity_poly.pdbx_seq_one_letter_code
_entity_poly.pdbx_strand_id
1 'polypeptide(L)'
;EPIMKSEAIVIRRSDAEPDETTEPKVQQFLRRLQGVLVARTYVMMDYDCRVEQLEKAVALTPGLESPTVSPLHNEGWVAVRAMVPAKEAQRIMDDLYEIGARAILTTAIHACRL
;
A
#
# COMPACT_ATOMS: atom_id res chain seq x y z
N GLU A 1 9.05 -12.05 32.82
CA GLU A 1 9.67 -11.59 31.56
C GLU A 1 9.98 -12.78 30.66
N PRO A 2 9.92 -12.65 29.32
CA PRO A 2 10.31 -13.73 28.42
C PRO A 2 11.83 -13.86 28.30
N ILE A 3 12.32 -15.09 28.08
CA ILE A 3 13.74 -15.39 27.84
C ILE A 3 14.20 -14.81 26.49
N MET A 4 13.36 -14.91 25.45
CA MET A 4 13.61 -14.29 24.16
C MET A 4 12.30 -13.98 23.43
N LYS A 5 12.39 -13.08 22.45
CA LYS A 5 11.37 -12.86 21.42
C LYS A 5 11.89 -13.45 20.11
N SER A 6 11.02 -14.13 19.37
CA SER A 6 11.37 -14.83 18.13
C SER A 6 10.50 -14.35 16.98
N GLU A 7 11.08 -14.29 15.79
CA GLU A 7 10.39 -13.98 14.53
C GLU A 7 10.97 -14.83 13.39
N ALA A 8 10.20 -14.99 12.31
CA ALA A 8 10.68 -15.69 11.13
C ALA A 8 11.71 -14.83 10.39
N ILE A 9 12.89 -15.39 10.13
CA ILE A 9 13.99 -14.74 9.41
C ILE A 9 14.42 -15.57 8.20
N VAL A 10 14.97 -14.89 7.18
CA VAL A 10 15.65 -15.53 6.06
C VAL A 10 17.11 -15.71 6.44
N ILE A 11 17.63 -16.93 6.28
CA ILE A 11 19.03 -17.26 6.57
C ILE A 11 19.76 -17.67 5.30
N ARG A 12 21.06 -17.35 5.25
CA ARG A 12 22.01 -17.80 4.23
C ARG A 12 23.15 -18.52 4.94
N ARG A 13 23.70 -19.55 4.29
CA ARG A 13 24.89 -20.26 4.77
C ARG A 13 26.09 -19.31 4.81
N SER A 14 26.84 -19.30 5.91
CA SER A 14 27.93 -18.33 6.14
C SER A 14 29.13 -18.49 5.21
N ASP A 15 29.33 -19.68 4.65
CA ASP A 15 30.39 -20.08 3.71
C ASP A 15 29.92 -20.06 2.23
N ALA A 16 28.69 -19.62 1.95
CA ALA A 16 28.22 -19.46 0.58
C ALA A 16 28.78 -18.16 0.00
N GLU A 17 29.87 -18.25 -0.76
CA GLU A 17 30.45 -17.09 -1.45
C GLU A 17 29.48 -16.54 -2.51
N PRO A 18 29.41 -15.21 -2.70
CA PRO A 18 28.65 -14.62 -3.78
C PRO A 18 29.29 -14.98 -5.13
N ASP A 19 28.60 -15.79 -5.93
CA ASP A 19 28.95 -16.00 -7.33
C ASP A 19 28.00 -15.25 -8.26
N GLU A 20 28.47 -14.97 -9.48
CA GLU A 20 27.73 -14.19 -10.49
C GLU A 20 26.38 -14.82 -10.89
N THR A 21 26.18 -16.12 -10.64
CA THR A 21 24.96 -16.84 -10.99
C THR A 21 23.96 -16.92 -9.84
N THR A 22 24.43 -17.01 -8.59
CA THR A 22 23.60 -17.20 -7.39
C THR A 22 23.20 -15.87 -6.77
N GLU A 23 24.11 -14.90 -6.69
CA GLU A 23 23.85 -13.63 -6.01
C GLU A 23 22.64 -12.88 -6.62
N PRO A 24 22.49 -12.77 -7.96
CA PRO A 24 21.30 -12.14 -8.54
C PRO A 24 19.98 -12.83 -8.18
N LYS A 25 19.99 -14.17 -8.01
CA LYS A 25 18.82 -14.96 -7.63
C LYS A 25 18.45 -14.75 -6.16
N VAL A 26 19.44 -14.69 -5.28
CA VAL A 26 19.24 -14.36 -3.86
C VAL A 26 18.63 -12.97 -3.74
N GLN A 27 19.19 -11.98 -4.43
CA GLN A 27 18.67 -10.62 -4.43
C GLN A 27 17.24 -10.54 -5.00
N GLN A 28 16.94 -11.31 -6.05
CA GLN A 28 15.58 -11.40 -6.58
C GLN A 28 14.60 -11.99 -5.56
N PHE A 29 15.00 -13.05 -4.84
CA PHE A 29 14.19 -13.67 -3.79
C PHE A 29 13.93 -12.70 -2.63
N LEU A 30 14.96 -12.02 -2.14
CA LEU A 30 14.84 -11.04 -1.06
C LEU A 30 13.91 -9.88 -1.46
N ARG A 31 14.03 -9.36 -2.69
CA ARG A 31 13.11 -8.32 -3.20
C ARG A 31 11.66 -8.79 -3.25
N ARG A 32 11.40 -10.05 -3.62
CA ARG A 32 10.04 -10.62 -3.61
C ARG A 32 9.47 -10.69 -2.20
N LEU A 33 10.26 -11.15 -1.23
CA LEU A 33 9.83 -11.20 0.17
C LEU A 33 9.59 -9.81 0.74
N GLN A 34 10.49 -8.86 0.50
CA GLN A 34 10.34 -7.48 0.93
C GLN A 34 9.05 -6.87 0.36
N GLY A 35 8.74 -7.14 -0.91
CA GLY A 35 7.51 -6.66 -1.52
C GLY A 35 6.24 -7.19 -0.86
N VAL A 36 6.24 -8.43 -0.37
CA VAL A 36 5.12 -8.98 0.41
C VAL A 36 5.04 -8.34 1.80
N LEU A 37 6.19 -8.12 2.46
CA LEU A 37 6.22 -7.49 3.78
C LEU A 37 5.71 -6.04 3.73
N VAL A 38 6.10 -5.28 2.72
CA VAL A 38 5.59 -3.92 2.51
C VAL A 38 4.09 -3.95 2.19
N ALA A 39 3.64 -4.82 1.28
CA ALA A 39 2.22 -4.88 0.93
C ALA A 39 1.31 -5.16 2.13
N ARG A 40 1.76 -5.94 3.11
CA ARG A 40 1.01 -6.24 4.34
C ARG A 40 0.77 -5.03 5.24
N THR A 41 1.54 -3.94 5.09
CA THR A 41 1.36 -2.72 5.89
C THR A 41 0.41 -1.71 5.24
N TYR A 42 -0.08 -1.99 4.04
CA TYR A 42 -0.95 -1.10 3.26
C TYR A 42 -2.23 -1.80 2.81
N VAL A 43 -3.23 -1.00 2.49
CA VAL A 43 -4.40 -1.42 1.72
C VAL A 43 -4.53 -0.50 0.51
N MET A 44 -5.13 -1.01 -0.56
CA MET A 44 -5.56 -0.15 -1.66
C MET A 44 -6.93 0.40 -1.30
N MET A 45 -7.07 1.72 -1.31
CA MET A 45 -8.33 2.41 -1.05
C MET A 45 -8.86 2.99 -2.35
N ASP A 46 -10.14 2.73 -2.61
CA ASP A 46 -10.91 3.26 -3.73
C ASP A 46 -12.11 4.01 -3.18
N TYR A 47 -12.43 5.17 -3.74
CA TYR A 47 -13.62 5.94 -3.37
C TYR A 47 -14.03 6.89 -4.48
N ASP A 48 -15.29 7.31 -4.45
CA ASP A 48 -15.84 8.31 -5.34
C ASP A 48 -15.95 9.65 -4.60
N CYS A 49 -15.57 10.75 -5.23
CA CYS A 49 -15.79 12.09 -4.68
C CYS A 49 -16.20 13.11 -5.75
N ARG A 50 -16.80 14.21 -5.31
CA ARG A 50 -17.04 15.37 -6.18
C ARG A 50 -15.70 16.03 -6.53
N VAL A 51 -15.60 16.55 -7.75
CA VAL A 51 -14.40 17.27 -8.23
C VAL A 51 -14.02 18.42 -7.29
N GLU A 52 -15.00 19.13 -6.73
CA GLU A 52 -14.79 20.24 -5.80
C GLU A 52 -14.14 19.83 -4.45
N GLN A 53 -14.24 18.55 -4.07
CA GLN A 53 -13.63 18.02 -2.85
C GLN A 53 -12.32 17.26 -3.13
N LEU A 54 -11.91 17.16 -4.40
CA LEU A 54 -10.77 16.33 -4.82
C LEU A 54 -9.49 16.74 -4.11
N GLU A 55 -9.20 18.03 -4.00
CA GLU A 55 -7.97 18.52 -3.35
C GLU A 55 -7.88 18.08 -1.88
N LYS A 56 -8.99 18.18 -1.13
CA LYS A 56 -9.06 17.69 0.25
C LYS A 56 -8.91 16.19 0.33
N ALA A 57 -9.54 15.46 -0.58
CA ALA A 57 -9.47 14.01 -0.62
C ALA A 57 -8.04 13.52 -0.94
N VAL A 58 -7.36 14.16 -1.90
CA VAL A 58 -5.95 13.89 -2.24
C VAL A 58 -5.02 14.18 -1.06
N ALA A 59 -5.30 15.20 -0.25
CA ALA A 59 -4.52 15.47 0.95
C ALA A 59 -4.66 14.36 2.03
N LEU A 60 -5.83 13.71 2.12
CA LEU A 60 -6.06 12.57 3.01
C LEU A 60 -5.42 11.28 2.48
N THR A 61 -5.42 11.10 1.15
CA THR A 61 -4.84 9.92 0.50
C THR A 61 -3.81 10.31 -0.57
N PRO A 62 -2.61 10.79 -0.16
CA PRO A 62 -1.58 11.21 -1.11
C PRO A 62 -0.99 10.04 -1.91
N GLY A 63 -1.25 8.80 -1.50
CA GLY A 63 -0.64 7.61 -2.09
C GLY A 63 0.86 7.52 -1.78
N LEU A 64 1.56 6.64 -2.50
CA LEU A 64 3.02 6.52 -2.41
C LEU A 64 3.75 7.54 -3.28
N GLU A 65 3.21 7.81 -4.46
CA GLU A 65 3.73 8.78 -5.44
C GLU A 65 2.69 9.89 -5.66
N SER A 66 1.49 9.47 -6.07
CA SER A 66 0.30 10.31 -6.26
C SER A 66 -0.93 9.42 -6.36
N PRO A 67 -2.12 9.85 -5.91
CA PRO A 67 -3.34 9.08 -6.13
C PRO A 67 -3.69 9.02 -7.62
N THR A 68 -4.26 7.90 -8.04
CA THR A 68 -4.86 7.79 -9.38
C THR A 68 -6.25 8.42 -9.33
N VAL A 69 -6.53 9.34 -10.26
CA VAL A 69 -7.83 10.01 -10.37
C VAL A 69 -8.43 9.71 -11.74
N SER A 70 -9.68 9.25 -11.79
CA SER A 70 -10.38 8.88 -13.03
C SER A 70 -11.79 9.50 -13.06
N PRO A 71 -12.19 10.20 -14.14
CA PRO A 71 -13.56 10.70 -14.29
C PRO A 71 -14.58 9.56 -14.27
N LEU A 72 -15.72 9.80 -13.62
CA LEU A 72 -16.86 8.89 -13.66
C LEU A 72 -17.87 9.29 -14.73
N HIS A 73 -18.80 8.39 -15.04
CA HIS A 73 -19.91 8.67 -15.96
C HIS A 73 -20.81 9.81 -15.46
N ASN A 74 -21.04 9.88 -14.15
CA ASN A 74 -21.80 10.96 -13.54
C ASN A 74 -20.97 12.23 -13.53
N GLU A 75 -21.47 13.28 -14.18
CA GLU A 75 -20.77 14.56 -14.27
C GLU A 75 -20.44 15.14 -12.89
N GLY A 76 -19.22 15.68 -12.78
CA GLY A 76 -18.70 16.26 -11.55
C GLY A 76 -18.24 15.26 -10.50
N TRP A 77 -18.16 13.96 -10.82
CA TRP A 77 -17.58 12.93 -9.96
C TRP A 77 -16.30 12.32 -10.54
N VAL A 78 -15.41 11.92 -9.63
CA VAL A 78 -14.18 11.18 -9.93
C VAL A 78 -14.04 10.00 -8.97
N ALA A 79 -13.48 8.91 -9.48
CA ALA A 79 -12.94 7.85 -8.65
C ALA A 79 -11.48 8.15 -8.32
N VAL A 80 -11.11 7.96 -7.06
CA VAL A 80 -9.75 8.10 -6.58
C VAL A 80 -9.28 6.76 -6.02
N ARG A 81 -8.06 6.37 -6.40
CA ARG A 81 -7.40 5.17 -5.92
C ARG A 81 -6.03 5.50 -5.35
N ALA A 82 -5.77 5.08 -4.11
CA ALA A 82 -4.51 5.31 -3.41
C ALA A 82 -4.15 4.19 -2.44
N MET A 83 -2.86 3.89 -2.30
CA MET A 83 -2.36 3.05 -1.20
C MET A 83 -2.35 3.85 0.09
N VAL A 84 -2.93 3.30 1.17
CA VAL A 84 -2.94 3.93 2.50
C VAL A 84 -2.42 2.96 3.56
N PRO A 85 -1.74 3.45 4.62
CA PRO A 85 -1.32 2.59 5.72
C PRO A 85 -2.52 1.86 6.34
N ALA A 86 -2.43 0.53 6.48
CA ALA A 86 -3.55 -0.30 6.94
C ALA A 86 -4.03 0.09 8.35
N LYS A 87 -3.13 0.62 9.19
CA LYS A 87 -3.45 1.09 10.55
C LYS A 87 -4.25 2.40 10.56
N GLU A 88 -4.16 3.19 9.49
CA GLU A 88 -4.85 4.49 9.38
C GLU A 88 -6.11 4.41 8.52
N ALA A 89 -6.30 3.30 7.80
CA ALA A 89 -7.38 3.12 6.83
C ALA A 89 -8.75 3.53 7.38
N GLN A 90 -9.14 3.07 8.59
CA GLN A 90 -10.46 3.39 9.15
C GLN A 90 -10.64 4.89 9.42
N ARG A 91 -9.64 5.55 10.02
CA ARG A 91 -9.67 7.00 10.24
C ARG A 91 -9.80 7.75 8.92
N ILE A 92 -9.02 7.36 7.92
CA ILE A 92 -9.06 7.97 6.58
C ILE A 92 -10.43 7.77 5.93
N MET A 93 -11.05 6.59 6.09
CA MET A 93 -12.41 6.33 5.58
C MET A 93 -13.43 7.29 6.22
N ASP A 94 -13.35 7.52 7.53
CA ASP A 94 -14.22 8.45 8.23
C ASP A 94 -14.00 9.89 7.73
N ASP A 95 -12.74 10.35 7.68
CA ASP A 95 -12.37 11.70 7.21
C ASP A 95 -12.83 11.94 5.75
N LEU A 96 -12.69 10.93 4.89
CA LEU A 96 -13.18 10.96 3.50
C LEU A 96 -14.71 11.06 3.45
N TYR A 97 -15.41 10.32 4.30
CA TYR A 97 -16.88 10.34 4.34
C TYR A 97 -17.41 11.71 4.77
N GLU A 98 -16.77 12.34 5.76
CA GLU A 98 -17.12 13.67 6.26
C GLU A 98 -17.01 14.75 5.18
N ILE A 99 -16.00 14.68 4.31
CA ILE A 99 -15.86 15.61 3.18
C ILE A 99 -16.74 15.26 1.97
N GLY A 100 -17.56 14.20 2.07
CA GLY A 100 -18.56 13.85 1.06
C GLY A 100 -18.16 12.73 0.10
N ALA A 101 -17.05 12.02 0.34
CA ALA A 101 -16.71 10.84 -0.45
C ALA A 101 -17.70 9.69 -0.22
N ARG A 102 -17.90 8.86 -1.24
CA ARG A 102 -18.86 7.74 -1.26
C ARG A 102 -18.23 6.50 -1.84
N ALA A 103 -18.88 5.35 -1.64
CA ALA A 103 -18.40 4.04 -2.09
C ALA A 103 -16.94 3.75 -1.65
N ILE A 104 -16.57 4.20 -0.45
CA ILE A 104 -15.21 4.04 0.10
C ILE A 104 -15.00 2.58 0.45
N LEU A 105 -14.03 1.94 -0.20
CA LEU A 105 -13.71 0.54 -0.01
C LEU A 105 -12.20 0.33 0.08
N THR A 106 -11.81 -0.77 0.71
CA THR A 106 -10.41 -1.19 0.79
C THR A 106 -10.25 -2.59 0.24
N THR A 107 -9.13 -2.83 -0.44
CA THR A 107 -8.74 -4.15 -0.93
C THR A 107 -7.33 -4.49 -0.46
N ALA A 108 -7.13 -5.77 -0.11
CA ALA A 108 -5.84 -6.26 0.33
C ALA A 108 -4.84 -6.30 -0.84
N ILE A 109 -3.59 -5.94 -0.57
CA ILE A 109 -2.50 -6.02 -1.54
C ILE A 109 -1.63 -7.21 -1.17
N HIS A 110 -1.36 -8.10 -2.13
CA HIS A 110 -0.56 -9.29 -1.88
C HIS A 110 0.96 -9.05 -1.96
N ALA A 111 1.40 -8.17 -2.87
CA ALA A 111 2.79 -7.77 -3.04
C ALA A 111 2.87 -6.41 -3.75
N CYS A 112 3.87 -5.60 -3.41
CA CYS A 112 4.21 -4.37 -4.13
C CYS A 112 5.72 -4.25 -4.29
N ARG A 113 6.18 -3.44 -5.26
CA ARG A 113 7.60 -3.08 -5.40
C ARG A 113 7.68 -1.56 -5.31
N LEU A 114 8.58 -1.08 -4.46
CA LEU A 114 8.95 0.32 -4.31
C LEU A 114 10.33 0.52 -4.93
#